data_AF-A0A7K4N7W9-F1
#
_entry.id   AF-A0A7K4N7W9-F1
#
_cell.length_a   1.000
_cell.length_b   1.000
_cell.length_c   1.000
_cell.angle_alpha   90.00
_cell.angle_beta   90.00
_cell.angle_gamma   90.00
#
_symmetry.space_group_name_H-M   'P 1'
#
loop_
_entity.id
_entity.type
_entity.pdbx_description
1 polymer ?
#
loop_
_entity_poly.entity_id
_entity_poly.type
_entity_poly.pdbx_seq_one_letter_code
_entity_poly.pdbx_strand_id
1 'polypeptide(L)'
;MVLEKEFKMKISSLIDECLIPHGIQTHECEKEHWKFNSEDDFKYGHKAGVVIGITLGYYIAKYGKLPANEDLTEMTEMVELRTDEIKKSFSDIHFFYKV
;
A
#
# COMPACT_ATOMS: atom_id res chain seq x y z
N MET A 1 -19.85 11.07 -4.83
CA MET A 1 -19.73 9.67 -5.29
C MET A 1 -19.06 8.90 -4.16
N VAL A 2 -19.61 7.75 -3.80
CA VAL A 2 -19.01 6.81 -2.85
C VAL A 2 -18.21 5.81 -3.68
N LEU A 3 -16.98 5.51 -3.29
CA LEU A 3 -16.06 4.63 -4.00
C LEU A 3 -16.75 3.30 -4.33
N GLU A 4 -16.63 2.83 -5.58
CA GLU A 4 -17.35 1.61 -5.96
C GLU A 4 -16.84 0.39 -5.17
N LYS A 5 -17.74 -0.55 -4.91
CA LYS A 5 -17.46 -1.75 -4.09
C LYS A 5 -16.24 -2.53 -4.58
N GLU A 6 -16.02 -2.61 -5.89
CA GLU A 6 -14.85 -3.30 -6.45
C GLU A 6 -13.52 -2.68 -6.03
N PHE A 7 -13.42 -1.35 -5.95
CA PHE A 7 -12.21 -0.67 -5.49
C PHE A 7 -12.04 -0.87 -3.99
N LYS A 8 -13.12 -0.83 -3.22
CA LYS A 8 -13.07 -1.17 -1.78
C LYS A 8 -12.52 -2.58 -1.56
N MET A 9 -13.04 -3.57 -2.31
CA MET A 9 -12.55 -4.95 -2.25
C MET A 9 -11.09 -5.06 -2.70
N LYS A 10 -10.69 -4.31 -3.73
CA LYS A 10 -9.31 -4.27 -4.22
C LYS A 10 -8.36 -3.71 -3.16
N ILE A 11 -8.71 -2.59 -2.52
CA ILE A 11 -7.94 -1.99 -1.42
C ILE A 11 -7.80 -2.98 -0.27
N SER A 12 -8.90 -3.59 0.18
CA SER A 12 -8.86 -4.58 1.26
C SER A 12 -7.95 -5.76 0.91
N SER A 13 -8.05 -6.30 -0.31
CA SER A 13 -7.17 -7.38 -0.79
C SER A 13 -5.69 -6.97 -0.77
N LEU A 14 -5.36 -5.77 -1.25
CA LEU A 14 -3.98 -5.28 -1.28
C LEU A 14 -3.42 -5.04 0.13
N ILE A 15 -4.25 -4.53 1.06
CA ILE A 15 -3.86 -4.40 2.46
C ILE A 15 -3.61 -5.79 3.06
N ASP A 16 -4.48 -6.76 2.81
CA ASP A 16 -4.30 -8.11 3.35
C ASP A 16 -3.05 -8.79 2.75
N GLU A 17 -2.73 -8.55 1.48
CA GLU A 17 -1.47 -8.97 0.85
C GLU A 17 -0.25 -8.35 1.55
N CYS A 18 -0.31 -7.09 1.98
CA CYS A 18 0.76 -6.46 2.77
C CYS A 18 1.05 -7.19 4.09
N LEU A 19 0.08 -7.92 4.65
CA LEU A 19 0.20 -8.62 5.94
C LEU A 19 0.82 -10.02 5.81
N ILE A 20 0.98 -10.53 4.59
CA ILE A 20 1.53 -11.87 4.32
C ILE A 20 3.05 -11.74 4.08
N PRO A 21 3.91 -12.61 4.64
CA PRO A 21 5.37 -12.55 4.47
C PRO A 21 5.85 -12.43 3.01
N HIS A 22 5.08 -12.95 2.04
CA HIS A 22 5.39 -12.98 0.62
C HIS A 22 4.37 -12.26 -0.27
N GLY A 23 3.51 -11.41 0.30
CA GLY A 23 2.48 -10.74 -0.50
C GLY A 23 3.05 -9.60 -1.34
N ILE A 24 2.82 -8.34 -0.92
CA ILE A 24 3.45 -7.20 -1.59
C ILE A 24 4.91 -7.14 -1.16
N GLN A 25 5.82 -7.55 -2.05
CA GLN A 25 7.25 -7.40 -1.88
C GLN A 25 7.75 -6.27 -2.77
N THR A 26 8.39 -5.28 -2.15
CA THR A 26 9.23 -4.34 -2.88
C THR A 26 10.67 -4.54 -2.45
N HIS A 27 11.62 -4.07 -3.27
CA HIS A 27 13.00 -4.00 -2.81
C HIS A 27 13.03 -3.09 -1.59
N GLU A 28 13.21 -3.68 -0.41
CA GLU A 28 13.16 -2.91 0.82
C GLU A 28 14.25 -1.85 0.77
N CYS A 29 13.77 -0.63 0.91
CA CYS A 29 14.51 0.60 0.80
C CYS A 29 15.45 0.69 2.01
N GLU A 30 16.70 0.26 1.84
CA GLU A 30 17.68 0.24 2.93
C GLU A 30 17.72 1.59 3.64
N LYS A 31 17.77 1.58 4.98
CA LYS A 31 17.81 2.81 5.79
C LYS A 31 18.95 3.74 5.36
N GLU A 32 20.06 3.18 4.89
CA GLU A 32 21.20 3.92 4.35
C GLU A 32 20.83 4.76 3.12
N HIS A 33 19.91 4.27 2.29
CA HIS A 33 19.42 4.96 1.10
C HIS A 33 18.32 5.97 1.40
N TRP A 34 17.42 5.66 2.34
CA TRP A 34 16.20 6.46 2.57
C TRP A 34 16.21 7.35 3.80
N LYS A 35 17.19 7.16 4.71
CA LYS A 35 17.42 7.99 5.91
C LYS A 35 16.16 8.22 6.76
N PHE A 36 15.34 7.18 6.95
CA PHE A 36 14.15 7.27 7.78
C PHE A 36 14.45 7.06 9.27
N ASN A 37 13.64 7.70 10.13
CA ASN A 37 13.85 7.69 11.59
C ASN A 37 13.09 6.57 12.30
N SER A 38 12.03 6.04 11.70
CA SER A 38 11.20 4.97 12.26
C SER A 38 10.88 3.93 11.20
N GLU A 39 11.22 2.67 11.46
CA GLU A 39 10.92 1.55 10.56
C GLU A 39 9.40 1.38 10.37
N ASP A 40 8.61 1.50 11.43
CA ASP A 40 7.16 1.30 11.35
C ASP A 40 6.47 2.36 10.48
N ASP A 41 6.78 3.64 10.69
CA ASP A 41 6.28 4.74 9.86
C ASP A 41 6.76 4.62 8.41
N PHE A 42 7.99 4.16 8.20
CA PHE A 42 8.50 3.90 6.86
C PHE A 42 7.73 2.77 6.16
N LYS A 43 7.56 1.63 6.84
CA LYS A 43 6.76 0.49 6.34
C LYS A 43 5.35 0.91 6.02
N TYR A 44 4.71 1.68 6.90
CA TYR A 44 3.38 2.22 6.67
C TYR A 44 3.34 3.10 5.43
N GLY A 45 4.16 4.15 5.37
CA GLY A 45 4.14 5.10 4.26
C GLY A 45 4.41 4.43 2.92
N HIS A 46 5.37 3.50 2.89
CA HIS A 46 5.69 2.73 1.69
C HIS A 46 4.51 1.85 1.25
N LYS A 47 3.99 0.98 2.13
CA LYS A 47 2.89 0.05 1.80
C LYS A 47 1.59 0.79 1.48
N ALA A 48 1.26 1.83 2.23
CA ALA A 48 0.11 2.71 1.94
C ALA A 48 0.24 3.34 0.55
N GLY A 49 1.42 3.84 0.20
CA GLY A 49 1.71 4.38 -1.13
C GLY A 49 1.50 3.35 -2.24
N VAL A 50 1.95 2.10 -2.05
CA VAL A 50 1.75 1.02 -3.03
C VAL A 50 0.27 0.67 -3.19
N VAL A 51 -0.47 0.49 -2.09
CA VAL A 51 -1.90 0.15 -2.13
C VAL A 51 -2.69 1.23 -2.88
N ILE A 52 -2.47 2.50 -2.51
CA ILE A 52 -3.13 3.65 -3.16
C ILE A 52 -2.71 3.73 -4.63
N GLY A 53 -1.42 3.63 -4.94
CA GLY A 53 -0.90 3.71 -6.30
C GLY A 53 -1.48 2.65 -7.25
N ILE A 54 -1.53 1.39 -6.81
CA ILE A 54 -2.15 0.30 -7.59
C ILE A 54 -3.64 0.56 -7.81
N THR A 55 -4.35 1.01 -6.77
CA THR A 55 -5.78 1.28 -6.83
C THR A 55 -6.09 2.44 -7.80
N LEU A 56 -5.29 3.51 -7.75
CA LEU A 56 -5.35 4.63 -8.69
C LEU A 56 -5.10 4.18 -10.13
N GLY A 57 -4.04 3.39 -10.36
CA GLY A 57 -3.73 2.85 -11.68
C GLY A 57 -4.89 2.02 -12.23
N TYR A 58 -5.51 1.18 -11.40
CA TYR A 58 -6.69 0.40 -11.77
C TYR A 58 -7.89 1.30 -12.11
N TYR A 59 -8.13 2.36 -11.33
CA TYR A 59 -9.22 3.30 -11.58
C TYR A 59 -9.05 4.03 -12.91
N ILE A 60 -7.85 4.56 -13.16
CA ILE A 60 -7.53 5.26 -14.40
C ILE A 60 -7.65 4.32 -15.60
N ALA A 61 -7.18 3.07 -15.48
CA ALA A 61 -7.31 2.07 -16.54
C ALA A 61 -8.78 1.75 -16.85
N LYS A 62 -9.65 1.72 -15.85
CA LYS A 62 -11.08 1.42 -16.03
C LYS A 62 -11.86 2.59 -16.62
N TYR A 63 -11.65 3.81 -16.12
CA TYR A 63 -12.49 4.97 -16.47
C TYR A 63 -11.84 5.99 -17.40
N GLY A 64 -10.54 5.87 -17.67
CA GLY A 64 -9.78 6.85 -18.47
C GLY A 64 -9.65 8.22 -17.81
N LYS A 65 -9.88 8.33 -16.50
CA LYS A 65 -9.83 9.59 -15.74
C LYS A 65 -9.34 9.35 -14.31
N LEU A 66 -8.90 10.42 -13.66
CA LEU A 66 -8.57 10.40 -12.24
C LEU A 66 -9.85 10.26 -11.39
N PRO A 67 -9.76 9.64 -10.19
CA PRO A 67 -10.88 9.63 -9.25
C PRO A 67 -11.22 11.04 -8.77
N ALA A 68 -12.47 11.24 -8.38
CA ALA A 68 -12.86 12.47 -7.70
C ALA A 68 -12.22 12.54 -6.30
N ASN A 69 -12.12 13.75 -5.73
CA ASN A 69 -11.54 13.92 -4.39
C ASN A 69 -12.24 13.06 -3.32
N GLU A 70 -13.56 12.88 -3.43
CA GLU A 70 -14.33 12.03 -2.51
C GLU A 70 -13.89 10.56 -2.58
N ASP A 71 -13.68 10.03 -3.79
CA ASP A 71 -13.16 8.68 -3.99
C ASP A 71 -11.72 8.58 -3.44
N LEU A 72 -10.87 9.59 -3.68
CA LEU A 72 -9.49 9.62 -3.16
C LEU A 72 -9.44 9.66 -1.63
N THR A 73 -10.30 10.47 -1.02
CA THR A 73 -10.44 10.55 0.44
C THR A 73 -10.86 9.19 0.98
N GLU A 74 -11.88 8.55 0.40
CA GLU A 74 -12.34 7.25 0.87
C GLU A 74 -11.27 6.15 0.67
N MET A 75 -10.52 6.16 -0.44
CA MET A 75 -9.37 5.26 -0.64
C MET A 75 -8.33 5.42 0.47
N THR A 76 -8.04 6.67 0.84
CA THR A 76 -7.03 7.00 1.87
C THR A 76 -7.50 6.58 3.26
N GLU A 77 -8.74 6.91 3.62
CA GLU A 77 -9.35 6.52 4.89
C GLU A 77 -9.35 4.99 5.09
N MET A 78 -9.65 4.23 4.03
CA MET A 78 -9.60 2.76 4.09
C MET A 78 -8.22 2.20 4.43
N VAL A 79 -7.15 2.85 3.95
CA VAL A 79 -5.77 2.45 4.26
C VAL A 79 -5.37 2.90 5.67
N GLU A 80 -5.71 4.14 6.03
CA GLU A 80 -5.42 4.72 7.36
C GLU A 80 -6.09 3.92 8.49
N LEU A 81 -7.29 3.41 8.29
CA LEU A 81 -7.99 2.55 9.25
C LEU A 81 -7.22 1.25 9.60
N ARG A 82 -6.28 0.83 8.75
CA ARG A 82 -5.47 -0.39 8.94
C ARG A 82 -4.00 -0.07 9.28
N THR A 83 -3.70 1.18 9.66
CA THR A 83 -2.32 1.66 9.93
C THR A 83 -1.54 0.73 10.85
N ASP A 84 -2.10 0.37 12.01
CA ASP A 84 -1.39 -0.44 13.01
C ASP A 84 -1.05 -1.85 12.53
N GLU A 85 -1.91 -2.43 11.70
CA GLU A 85 -1.68 -3.75 11.10
C GLU A 85 -0.58 -3.67 10.03
N ILE A 86 -0.62 -2.63 9.19
CA ILE A 86 0.39 -2.39 8.17
C ILE A 86 1.75 -2.13 8.82
N LYS A 87 1.82 -1.36 9.91
CA LYS A 87 3.07 -1.13 10.67
C LYS A 87 3.68 -2.42 11.21
N LYS A 88 2.84 -3.34 11.71
CA LYS A 88 3.24 -4.64 12.27
C LYS A 88 3.46 -5.73 11.22
N SER A 89 3.16 -5.45 9.96
CA SER A 89 3.30 -6.41 8.88
C SER A 89 4.77 -6.79 8.66
N PHE A 90 5.00 -7.94 8.03
CA PHE A 90 6.35 -8.39 7.73
C PHE A 90 7.07 -7.35 6.88
N SER A 91 8.28 -6.98 7.32
CA SER A 91 9.25 -6.29 6.48
C SER A 91 9.50 -7.15 5.25
N ASP A 92 9.53 -6.52 4.07
CA ASP A 92 9.74 -7.18 2.80
C ASP A 92 10.96 -8.11 2.91
N ILE A 93 10.79 -9.34 2.42
CA ILE A 93 11.73 -10.42 2.64
C ILE A 93 13.14 -10.05 2.22
N HIS A 94 14.09 -10.35 3.11
CA HIS A 94 15.52 -10.24 2.85
C HIS A 94 15.92 -10.92 1.54
N PHE A 95 16.64 -10.17 0.71
CA PHE A 95 17.44 -10.71 -0.37
C PHE A 95 18.46 -11.68 0.22
N PHE A 96 18.21 -12.97 0.10
CA PHE A 96 19.34 -13.88 0.00
C PHE A 96 19.98 -13.61 -1.35
N TYR A 97 21.09 -12.87 -1.35
CA TYR A 97 22.08 -12.96 -2.41
C TYR A 97 22.42 -14.45 -2.55
N LYS A 98 21.98 -15.09 -3.64
CA LYS A 98 22.61 -16.33 -4.09
C LYS A 98 24.02 -15.94 -4.51
N VAL A 99 24.98 -16.23 -3.63
CA VAL A 99 26.42 -16.28 -3.96
C VAL A 99 26.64 -17.38 -4.98
#